data_AF-A0A800J883-F1
#
_entry.id   AF-A0A800J883-F1
#
_cell.length_a   1.000
_cell.length_b   1.000
_cell.length_c   1.000
_cell.angle_alpha   90.00
_cell.angle_beta   90.00
_cell.angle_gamma   90.00
#
_symmetry.space_group_name_H-M   'P 1'
#
loop_
_entity.id
_entity.type
_entity.pdbx_description
1 polymer ?
#
loop_
_entity_poly.entity_id
_entity_poly.type
_entity_poly.pdbx_seq_one_letter_code
_entity_poly.pdbx_strand_id
1 'polypeptide(L)'
;DQILHKYLAQVGHSDRVWNVIENAKLQLNRVRMLTYPMAGYMQIIVDQHREIVERLCSGDEEKAVAAMKHHLNDVLQRFEILIKDYPDYFI
;
A
#
# COMPACT_ATOMS: atom_id res chain seq x y z
N ASP A 1 5.86 3.57 -4.96
CA ASP A 1 4.89 2.64 -4.36
C ASP A 1 5.00 1.20 -4.89
N GLN A 2 4.53 0.88 -6.11
CA GLN A 2 4.55 -0.51 -6.63
C GLN A 2 5.94 -1.14 -6.67
N ILE A 3 6.94 -0.38 -7.08
CA ILE A 3 8.34 -0.84 -7.12
C ILE A 3 8.82 -1.24 -5.71
N LEU A 4 8.55 -0.42 -4.69
CA LEU A 4 8.89 -0.74 -3.30
C LEU A 4 8.22 -2.05 -2.85
N HIS A 5 6.92 -2.19 -3.10
CA HIS A 5 6.18 -3.40 -2.76
C HIS A 5 6.74 -4.65 -3.46
N LYS A 6 7.13 -4.52 -4.73
CA LYS A 6 7.75 -5.59 -5.49
C LYS A 6 9.09 -6.00 -4.88
N TYR A 7 9.95 -5.04 -4.59
CA TYR A 7 11.22 -5.30 -3.93
C TYR A 7 11.03 -6.04 -2.61
N LEU A 8 10.12 -5.58 -1.74
CA LEU A 8 9.86 -6.23 -0.45
C LEU A 8 9.34 -7.67 -0.61
N ALA A 9 8.44 -7.90 -1.56
CA ALA A 9 7.93 -9.25 -1.83
C ALA A 9 9.02 -10.19 -2.39
N GLN A 10 9.96 -9.66 -3.18
CA GLN A 10 11.07 -10.42 -3.76
C GLN A 10 12.21 -10.70 -2.76
N VAL A 11 12.43 -9.84 -1.76
CA VAL A 11 13.46 -10.10 -0.73
C VAL A 11 13.09 -11.32 0.13
N GLY A 12 11.80 -11.59 0.34
CA GLY A 12 11.33 -12.75 1.11
C GLY A 12 11.02 -14.01 0.30
N HIS A 13 10.75 -13.89 -1.00
CA HIS A 13 10.17 -14.97 -1.83
C HIS A 13 10.53 -14.86 -3.32
N SER A 14 10.04 -15.78 -4.16
CA SER A 14 10.23 -15.72 -5.61
C SER A 14 9.27 -14.75 -6.30
N ASP A 15 9.59 -14.37 -7.55
CA ASP A 15 8.73 -13.58 -8.44
C ASP A 15 7.28 -14.09 -8.53
N ARG A 16 7.07 -15.39 -8.29
CA ARG A 16 5.74 -16.01 -8.28
C ARG A 16 4.85 -15.47 -7.16
N VAL A 17 5.41 -15.16 -5.99
CA VAL A 17 4.65 -14.58 -4.86
C VAL A 17 4.24 -13.15 -5.18
N TRP A 18 5.13 -12.38 -5.82
CA TRP A 18 4.78 -11.05 -6.32
C TRP A 18 3.61 -11.09 -7.29
N ASN A 19 3.62 -11.99 -8.27
CA ASN A 19 2.54 -12.09 -9.27
C ASN A 19 1.17 -12.40 -8.63
N VAL A 20 1.13 -13.25 -7.59
CA VAL A 20 -0.11 -13.53 -6.85
C VAL A 20 -0.60 -12.28 -6.13
N ILE A 21 0.30 -11.58 -5.44
CA ILE A 21 -0.01 -10.34 -4.71
C ILE A 21 -0.48 -9.24 -5.67
N GLU A 22 0.18 -9.07 -6.81
CA GLU A 22 -0.15 -8.06 -7.82
C GLU A 22 -1.56 -8.28 -8.40
N ASN A 23 -1.89 -9.53 -8.73
CA ASN A 23 -3.23 -9.89 -9.19
C ASN A 23 -4.31 -9.65 -8.12
N ALA A 24 -4.02 -9.95 -6.84
CA ALA A 24 -4.95 -9.67 -5.75
C ALA A 24 -5.12 -8.16 -5.48
N LYS A 25 -4.09 -7.35 -5.74
CA LYS A 25 -4.07 -5.89 -5.48
C LYS A 25 -4.61 -5.05 -6.64
N LEU A 26 -5.03 -5.66 -7.75
CA LEU A 26 -5.45 -4.94 -8.96
C LEU A 26 -6.59 -3.94 -8.68
N GLN A 27 -7.56 -4.33 -7.84
CA GLN A 27 -8.64 -3.43 -7.41
C GLN A 27 -8.15 -2.32 -6.46
N LEU A 28 -7.16 -2.60 -5.61
CA LEU A 28 -6.53 -1.61 -4.73
C LEU A 28 -5.70 -0.58 -5.50
N ASN A 29 -5.26 -0.87 -6.74
CA ASN A 29 -4.63 0.13 -7.60
C ASN A 29 -5.62 1.23 -8.00
N ARG A 30 -6.87 0.86 -8.29
CA ARG A 30 -7.92 1.82 -8.63
C ARG A 30 -8.22 2.75 -7.46
N VAL A 31 -8.32 2.20 -6.25
CA VAL A 31 -8.47 2.96 -4.99
C VAL A 31 -7.34 3.97 -4.83
N ARG A 32 -6.08 3.53 -5.00
CA ARG A 32 -4.90 4.41 -4.91
C ARG A 32 -4.92 5.54 -5.93
N MET A 33 -5.28 5.26 -7.18
CA MET A 33 -5.35 6.28 -8.21
C MET A 33 -6.41 7.34 -7.91
N LEU A 34 -7.55 6.93 -7.33
CA LEU A 34 -8.62 7.85 -6.95
C LEU A 34 -8.29 8.64 -5.67
N THR A 35 -7.41 8.15 -4.79
CA THR A 35 -6.98 8.89 -3.61
C THR A 35 -5.80 9.83 -3.84
N TYR A 36 -4.97 9.64 -4.86
CA TYR A 36 -3.82 10.53 -5.13
C TYR A 36 -4.17 12.02 -5.29
N PRO A 37 -5.30 12.41 -5.91
CA PRO A 37 -5.72 13.81 -5.99
C PRO A 37 -6.16 14.41 -4.64
N MET A 38 -6.37 13.60 -3.59
CA MET A 38 -6.77 14.11 -2.28
C MET A 38 -5.61 14.88 -1.63
N ALA A 39 -5.89 16.12 -1.23
CA ALA A 39 -4.90 17.01 -0.66
C ALA A 39 -4.19 16.35 0.54
N GLY A 40 -2.85 16.38 0.53
CA GLY A 40 -2.01 15.82 1.60
C GLY A 40 -1.84 14.30 1.59
N TYR A 41 -2.64 13.54 0.83
CA TYR A 41 -2.59 12.07 0.85
C TYR A 41 -1.27 11.52 0.32
N MET A 42 -0.75 12.10 -0.77
CA MET A 42 0.55 11.69 -1.32
C MET A 42 1.70 11.84 -0.30
N GLN A 43 1.67 12.89 0.53
CA GLN A 43 2.69 13.09 1.55
C GLN A 43 2.59 12.01 2.64
N ILE A 44 1.37 11.70 3.10
CA ILE A 44 1.12 10.62 4.07
C ILE A 44 1.69 9.28 3.57
N ILE A 45 1.45 8.94 2.30
CA ILE A 45 1.93 7.69 1.72
C ILE A 45 3.47 7.65 1.65
N VAL A 46 4.11 8.76 1.27
CA VAL A 46 5.57 8.86 1.24
C VAL A 46 6.16 8.69 2.65
N ASP A 47 5.54 9.30 3.66
CA ASP A 47 6.00 9.20 5.05
C ASP A 47 5.85 7.77 5.58
N GLN A 48 4.75 7.09 5.26
CA GLN A 48 4.55 5.67 5.60
C GLN A 48 5.58 4.77 4.92
N HIS A 49 5.90 4.99 3.63
CA HIS A 49 6.95 4.23 2.95
C HIS A 49 8.31 4.46 3.59
N ARG A 50 8.62 5.69 4.00
CA ARG A 50 9.85 6.01 4.71
C ARG A 50 9.92 5.25 6.03
N GLU A 51 8.85 5.26 6.82
CA GLU A 51 8.81 4.53 8.09
C GLU A 51 9.05 3.02 7.87
N ILE A 52 8.38 2.41 6.90
CA ILE A 52 8.58 0.98 6.57
C ILE A 52 10.06 0.69 6.30
N VAL A 53 10.71 1.50 5.45
CA VAL A 53 12.12 1.31 5.10
C VAL A 53 13.02 1.52 6.32
N GLU A 54 12.75 2.53 7.14
CA GLU A 54 13.51 2.81 8.37
C GLU A 54 13.43 1.63 9.36
N ARG A 55 12.24 1.05 9.59
CA ARG A 55 12.07 -0.11 10.48
C ARG A 55 12.76 -1.37 9.95
N LEU A 56 12.71 -1.58 8.63
CA LEU A 56 13.42 -2.68 7.98
C LEU A 56 14.94 -2.52 8.14
N CYS A 57 15.47 -1.32 7.89
CA CYS A 57 16.90 -1.02 8.03
C CYS A 57 17.39 -1.12 9.48
N SER A 58 16.54 -0.86 10.48
CA SER A 58 16.89 -1.04 11.88
C SER A 58 16.85 -2.50 12.36
N GLY A 59 16.40 -3.44 11.52
CA GLY A 59 16.27 -4.86 11.89
C GLY A 59 15.17 -5.15 12.91
N ASP A 60 14.22 -4.21 13.09
CA ASP A 60 13.12 -4.34 14.04
C ASP A 60 11.90 -4.93 13.30
N GLU A 61 11.85 -6.26 13.23
CA GLU A 61 10.82 -7.01 12.50
C GLU A 61 9.41 -6.63 12.95
N GLU A 62 9.18 -6.53 14.26
CA GLU A 62 7.86 -6.23 14.82
C GLU A 62 7.38 -4.86 14.35
N LYS A 63 8.25 -3.84 14.43
CA LYS A 63 7.90 -2.49 13.96
C LYS A 63 7.77 -2.43 12.44
N ALA A 64 8.56 -3.16 11.68
CA ALA A 64 8.44 -3.20 10.22
C ALA A 64 7.09 -3.81 9.80
N VAL A 65 6.66 -4.89 10.45
CA VAL A 65 5.35 -5.51 10.24
C VAL A 65 4.23 -4.56 10.66
N ALA A 66 4.36 -3.88 11.79
CA ALA A 66 3.36 -2.90 12.25
C ALA A 66 3.21 -1.73 11.25
N ALA A 67 4.31 -1.17 10.77
CA ALA A 67 4.31 -0.10 9.78
C ALA A 67 3.66 -0.54 8.45
N MET A 68 3.98 -1.74 7.96
CA MET A 68 3.35 -2.29 6.76
C MET A 68 1.85 -2.51 6.93
N LYS A 69 1.41 -3.03 8.09
CA LYS A 69 -0.02 -3.21 8.39
C LYS A 69 -0.75 -1.87 8.41
N HIS A 70 -0.16 -0.85 9.04
CA HIS A 70 -0.73 0.50 9.05
C HIS A 70 -0.89 1.04 7.62
N HIS A 71 0.17 0.97 6.81
CA HIS A 71 0.13 1.41 5.41
C HIS A 71 -0.97 0.72 4.58
N LEU A 72 -1.14 -0.59 4.73
CA LEU A 72 -2.17 -1.34 4.01
C LEU A 72 -3.59 -1.02 4.51
N ASN A 73 -3.78 -0.87 5.82
CA ASN A 73 -5.07 -0.52 6.41
C ASN A 73 -5.54 0.88 6.00
N ASP A 74 -4.62 1.83 5.87
CA ASP A 74 -4.96 3.18 5.41
C ASP A 74 -5.57 3.18 4.01
N VAL A 75 -5.09 2.32 3.11
CA VAL A 75 -5.68 2.15 1.76
C VAL A 75 -7.11 1.59 1.86
N LEU A 76 -7.36 0.65 2.78
CA LEU A 76 -8.69 0.06 2.99
C LEU A 76 -9.69 1.06 3.58
N GLN A 77 -9.28 1.89 4.53
CA GLN A 77 -10.13 2.95 5.07
C GLN A 77 -10.55 3.95 3.99
N ARG A 78 -9.66 4.24 3.03
CA ARG A 78 -9.98 5.12 1.90
C ARG A 78 -10.92 4.48 0.89
N PHE A 79 -10.86 3.16 0.74
CA PHE A 79 -11.81 2.44 -0.11
C PHE A 79 -13.26 2.66 0.34
N GLU A 80 -13.53 2.61 1.64
CA GLU A 80 -14.86 2.87 2.19
C GLU A 80 -15.38 4.28 1.87
N ILE A 81 -14.48 5.27 1.93
CA ILE A 81 -14.80 6.67 1.58
C ILE A 81 -15.07 6.78 0.07
N LEU A 82 -14.20 6.21 -0.77
CA LEU A 82 -14.30 6.33 -2.22
C LEU A 82 -15.53 5.62 -2.80
N ILE A 83 -15.96 4.49 -2.24
CA ILE A 83 -17.21 3.83 -2.65
C ILE A 83 -18.42 4.74 -2.39
N LYS A 84 -18.40 5.49 -1.30
CA LYS A 84 -19.48 6.41 -0.94
C LYS A 84 -19.50 7.64 -1.85
N ASP A 85 -18.32 8.20 -2.14
CA ASP A 85 -18.19 9.46 -2.88
C ASP A 85 -18.22 9.27 -4.40
N TYR A 86 -17.82 8.09 -4.89
CA TYR A 86 -17.69 7.77 -6.31
C TYR A 86 -18.25 6.38 -6.67
N PRO A 87 -19.53 6.07 -6.36
CA PRO A 87 -20.09 4.73 -6.55
C PRO A 87 -20.00 4.23 -7.99
N ASP A 88 -20.12 5.13 -8.98
CA ASP A 88 -20.03 4.79 -10.41
C ASP A 88 -18.65 4.27 -10.85
N TYR A 89 -17.61 4.53 -10.03
CA TYR A 89 -16.27 3.99 -10.25
C TYR A 89 -16.09 2.59 -9.63
N PHE A 90 -17.12 1.97 -9.07
CA PHE A 90 -17.03 0.64 -8.43
C PHE A 90 -18.13 -0.34 -8.86
N ILE A 91 -18.80 -0.08 -10.00
CA ILE A 91 -19.75 -0.99 -10.66
C ILE A 91 -19.02 -2.15 -11.35
#